data_AF-A0A9P5SJP6-F1
#
_entry.id   AF-A0A9P5SJP6-F1
#
_cell.length_a   1.000
_cell.length_b   1.000
_cell.length_c   1.000
_cell.angle_alpha   90.00
_cell.angle_beta   90.00
_cell.angle_gamma   90.00
#
_symmetry.space_group_name_H-M   'P 1'
#
loop_
_entity.id
_entity.type
_entity.pdbx_description
1 polymer ?
#
loop_
_entity_poly.entity_id
_entity_poly.type
_entity_poly.pdbx_seq_one_letter_code
_entity_poly.pdbx_strand_id
1 'polypeptide(L)' 'MTRGLQKQQARANAEKRAAANAPPKSQLKAMAEGNKFKCPKCMLMIANYKLIVQHMEAKHPKEPVPSEASFSVV' A
#
# COMPACT_ATOMS: atom_id res chain seq x y z
N MET A 1 -9.03 -13.09 -47.97
CA MET A 1 -8.93 -13.28 -46.50
C MET A 1 -8.19 -12.11 -45.81
N THR A 2 -8.53 -10.85 -46.13
CA THR A 2 -7.82 -9.63 -45.65
C THR A 2 -8.26 -9.14 -44.27
N ARG A 3 -9.52 -9.39 -43.87
CA ARG A 3 -10.05 -9.04 -42.53
C ARG A 3 -9.33 -9.76 -41.38
N GLY A 4 -8.84 -10.98 -41.61
CA GLY A 4 -8.16 -11.77 -40.57
C GLY A 4 -6.81 -11.14 -40.16
N LEU A 5 -6.02 -10.72 -41.14
CA LEU A 5 -4.71 -10.10 -40.92
C LEU A 5 -4.84 -8.75 -40.20
N GLN A 6 -5.79 -7.92 -40.65
CA GLN A 6 -6.09 -6.63 -40.00
C GLN A 6 -6.56 -6.81 -38.55
N LYS A 7 -7.38 -7.83 -38.27
CA LYS A 7 -7.82 -8.13 -36.90
C LYS A 7 -6.65 -8.57 -35.99
N GLN A 8 -5.71 -9.34 -36.52
CA GLN A 8 -4.51 -9.75 -35.77
C GLN A 8 -3.58 -8.55 -35.50
N GLN A 9 -3.35 -7.69 -36.49
CA GLN A 9 -2.55 -6.47 -36.33
C GLN A 9 -3.19 -5.49 -35.33
N ALA A 10 -4.52 -5.33 -35.39
CA ALA A 10 -5.25 -4.50 -34.43
C ALA A 10 -5.10 -5.01 -32.99
N ARG A 11 -5.17 -6.34 -32.78
CA ARG A 11 -4.95 -6.96 -31.46
C ARG A 11 -3.53 -6.76 -30.96
N ALA A 12 -2.52 -7.03 -31.78
CA ALA A 12 -1.12 -6.83 -31.42
C ALA A 12 -0.80 -5.37 -31.06
N ASN A 13 -1.40 -4.41 -31.78
CA ASN A 13 -1.22 -3.00 -31.47
C ASN A 13 -1.95 -2.58 -30.18
N ALA A 14 -3.13 -3.13 -29.91
CA ALA A 14 -3.85 -2.90 -28.66
C ALA A 14 -3.10 -3.46 -27.45
N GLU A 15 -2.53 -4.66 -27.56
CA GLU A 15 -1.72 -5.29 -26.52
C GLU A 15 -0.44 -4.48 -26.23
N LYS A 16 0.25 -4.01 -27.28
CA LYS A 16 1.42 -3.13 -27.11
C LYS A 16 1.07 -1.81 -26.40
N ARG A 17 -0.08 -1.22 -26.74
CA ARG A 17 -0.57 0.01 -26.09
C ARG A 17 -0.99 -0.23 -24.65
N ALA A 18 -1.61 -1.37 -24.35
CA ALA A 18 -1.99 -1.75 -22.99
C ALA A 18 -0.76 -2.03 -22.12
N ALA A 19 0.28 -2.66 -22.67
CA ALA A 19 1.54 -2.88 -21.97
C ALA A 19 2.32 -1.57 -21.74
N ALA A 20 2.33 -0.66 -22.72
CA ALA A 20 2.99 0.64 -22.59
C ALA A 20 2.27 1.58 -21.61
N ASN A 21 0.95 1.43 -21.46
CA ASN A 21 0.13 2.20 -20.51
C ASN A 21 -0.30 1.36 -19.31
N ALA A 22 0.45 0.31 -18.97
CA ALA A 22 0.12 -0.50 -17.81
C ALA A 22 0.13 0.39 -16.56
N PRO A 23 -0.91 0.33 -15.72
CA PRO A 23 -0.94 1.13 -14.49
C PRO A 23 0.28 0.81 -13.63
N PRO A 24 0.79 1.79 -12.85
CA PRO A 24 1.94 1.57 -11.99
C PRO A 24 1.70 0.33 -11.10
N LYS A 25 2.76 -0.47 -10.93
CA LYS A 25 2.73 -1.69 -10.09
C LYS A 25 2.05 -1.39 -8.75
N SER A 26 1.30 -2.37 -8.25
CA SER A 26 0.51 -2.28 -7.02
C SER A 26 1.25 -1.54 -5.89
N GLN A 27 0.64 -0.47 -5.36
CA GLN A 27 1.19 0.36 -4.28
C GLN A 27 1.26 -0.34 -2.91
N LEU A 28 0.95 -1.64 -2.85
CA LEU A 28 0.92 -2.45 -1.64
C LEU A 28 2.27 -2.45 -0.89
N LYS A 29 3.39 -2.45 -1.62
CA LYS A 29 4.73 -2.37 -1.01
C LYS A 29 4.98 -1.01 -0.36
N ALA A 30 4.62 0.07 -1.04
CA ALA A 30 4.74 1.43 -0.51
C ALA A 30 3.83 1.65 0.71
N MET A 31 2.65 1.03 0.74
CA MET A 31 1.76 1.05 1.92
C MET A 31 2.37 0.33 3.12
N ALA A 32 3.00 -0.83 2.90
CA ALA A 32 3.67 -1.59 3.95
C ALA A 32 4.90 -0.83 4.49
N GLU A 33 5.66 -0.19 3.62
CA GLU A 33 6.80 0.66 4.02
C GLU A 33 6.36 1.96 4.70
N GLY A 34 5.22 2.52 4.30
CA GLY A 34 4.67 3.75 4.87
C GLY A 34 4.12 3.55 6.27
N ASN A 35 3.44 2.42 6.54
CA ASN A 35 2.82 2.16 7.83
C ASN A 35 3.66 1.20 8.68
N LYS A 36 4.68 1.74 9.34
CA LYS A 36 5.65 0.96 10.13
C LYS A 36 5.17 0.63 11.53
N PHE A 37 4.26 1.43 12.10
CA PHE A 37 3.86 1.31 13.49
C PHE A 37 2.52 0.60 13.62
N LYS A 38 2.49 -0.55 14.27
CA LYS A 38 1.26 -1.33 14.48
C LYS A 38 0.73 -1.14 15.90
N CYS A 39 -0.46 -0.58 16.07
CA CYS A 39 -1.09 -0.48 17.38
C CYS A 39 -1.30 -1.88 18.01
N PRO A 40 -0.82 -2.16 19.24
CA PRO A 40 -0.98 -3.46 19.91
C PRO A 40 -2.43 -3.84 20.25
N LYS A 41 -3.36 -2.87 20.33
CA LYS A 41 -4.75 -3.12 20.72
C LYS A 41 -5.69 -3.35 19.56
N CYS A 42 -5.75 -2.38 18.65
CA CYS A 42 -6.68 -2.41 17.55
C CYS A 42 -6.02 -2.81 16.22
N MET A 43 -4.71 -3.11 16.24
CA MET A 43 -3.92 -3.52 15.06
C MET A 43 -3.91 -2.49 13.92
N LEU A 44 -4.23 -1.23 14.23
CA LEU A 44 -4.17 -0.15 13.24
C LEU A 44 -2.71 0.11 12.86
N MET A 45 -2.44 0.12 11.57
CA MET A 45 -1.13 0.42 11.01
C MET A 45 -1.03 1.94 10.81
N ILE A 46 -0.02 2.57 11.40
CA ILE A 46 0.18 4.01 11.47
C ILE A 46 1.59 4.34 10.93
N ALA A 47 1.70 5.47 10.24
CA ALA A 47 2.95 5.85 9.58
C ALA A 47 4.03 6.40 10.51
N ASN A 48 3.65 7.13 11.56
CA ASN A 48 4.56 7.86 12.44
C ASN A 48 4.25 7.62 13.92
N TYR A 49 5.27 7.66 14.77
CA TYR A 49 5.09 7.51 16.22
C TYR A 49 4.20 8.58 16.85
N LYS A 50 4.33 9.85 16.45
CA LYS A 50 3.47 10.95 16.95
C LYS A 50 1.98 10.66 16.74
N LEU A 51 1.64 9.99 15.63
CA LEU A 51 0.26 9.59 15.34
C LEU A 51 -0.19 8.40 16.18
N ILE A 52 0.72 7.50 16.57
CA ILE A 52 0.45 6.44 17.56
C ILE A 52 0.13 7.06 18.92
N VAL A 53 0.90 8.05 19.37
CA VAL A 53 0.65 8.73 20.66
C VAL A 53 -0.76 9.31 20.67
N GLN A 54 -1.10 10.12 19.67
CA GLN A 54 -2.43 10.71 19.53
C GLN A 54 -3.54 9.65 19.40
N HIS A 55 -3.28 8.57 18.66
CA HIS A 55 -4.22 7.47 18.51
C HIS A 55 -4.50 6.76 19.85
N MET A 56 -3.45 6.52 20.64
CA MET A 56 -3.55 5.88 21.95
C MET A 56 -4.26 6.79 22.95
N GLU A 57 -3.92 8.07 22.99
CA GLU A 57 -4.58 9.04 23.88
C GLU A 57 -6.07 9.18 23.56
N ALA A 58 -6.46 9.18 22.28
CA ALA A 58 -7.85 9.36 21.87
C ALA A 58 -8.69 8.07 21.96
N LYS A 59 -8.15 6.91 21.56
CA LYS A 59 -8.90 5.65 21.49
C LYS A 59 -8.64 4.68 22.64
N HIS A 60 -7.49 4.81 23.30
CA HIS A 60 -7.03 3.93 24.37
C HIS A 60 -6.59 4.74 25.62
N PRO A 61 -7.43 5.64 26.16
CA PRO A 61 -7.03 6.62 27.19
C PRO A 61 -6.60 6.02 28.54
N LYS A 62 -6.79 4.71 28.75
CA LYS A 62 -6.40 3.99 29.97
C LYS A 62 -5.11 3.19 29.82
N GLU A 63 -4.49 3.20 28.64
CA GLU A 63 -3.35 2.34 28.36
C GLU A 63 -2.05 3.14 28.21
N PRO A 64 -0.92 2.56 28.64
CA PRO A 64 0.37 3.21 28.48
C PRO A 64 0.72 3.30 26.99
N VAL A 65 1.15 4.49 26.56
CA VAL A 65 1.64 4.68 25.20
C VAL A 65 2.95 3.88 25.06
N PRO A 66 2.99 2.88 24.16
CA PRO A 66 4.20 2.08 23.93
C PRO A 66 5.33 2.97 23.41
N SER A 67 6.56 2.78 23.88
CA SER A 67 7.72 3.57 23.47
C SER A 67 8.17 3.24 22.04
N GLU A 68 8.83 4.17 21.35
CA GLU A 68 9.34 3.97 19.98
C GLU A 68 10.17 2.68 19.82
N ALA A 69 10.93 2.30 20.86
CA ALA A 69 11.75 1.10 20.89
C ALA A 69 10.94 -0.21 20.85
N SER A 70 9.68 -0.21 21.29
CA SER A 70 8.82 -1.39 21.22
C SER A 70 8.33 -1.71 19.81
N PHE A 71 8.39 -0.72 18.90
CA PHE A 71 8.03 -0.88 17.50
C PHE A 71 9.25 -1.16 16.60
N SER A 72 10.46 -0.95 17.10
CA SER A 72 11.69 -1.38 16.44
C SER A 72 11.98 -2.84 16.76
N VAL A 73 11.18 -3.75 16.20
CA VAL A 73 11.61 -5.15 16.05
C VAL A 73 11.97 -5.33 14.58
N VAL A 74 13.27 -5.59 14.41
CA VAL A 74 14.03 -6.00 13.20
C VAL A 74 13.18 -6.65 12.12
#